data_AF-A0A2V5SGI9-F1
#
_entry.id   AF-A0A2V5SGI9-F1
#
_cell.length_a   1.000
_cell.length_b   1.000
_cell.length_c   1.000
_cell.angle_alpha   90.00
_cell.angle_beta   90.00
_cell.angle_gamma   90.00
#
_symmetry.space_group_name_H-M   'P 1'
#
loop_
_entity.id
_entity.type
_entity.pdbx_description
1 polymer ?
#
loop_
_entity_poly.entity_id
_entity_poly.type
_entity_poly.pdbx_seq_one_letter_code
_entity_poly.pdbx_strand_id
1 'polypeptide(L)'
;MNSQRLTRSLPPHSADGLPVYVAASPATPFLDFARNDKRVGRIVAAVSDRRRYRSPSGPADKAVATVRSHVGSRVNSIRGILLRKRRLSDTSLIVSWCTDSMGVIQTVARGARRPKSPFAGRLDLFFEAELSIAISRKSNLHTLREVAVTNPFAGIRTNYLRTETASYFVELIEICTETEHHEPEIFNLLQRAFGYLAVNDPSARVISHFETELARIAGVHNAKSNPAMTLANLFGKLPRSRARVLKQVSASGKTTSLK
;
A
#
# COMPACT_ATOMS: atom_id res chain seq x y z
N MET A 1 2.02 -7.63 75.62
CA MET A 1 3.06 -8.69 75.64
C MET A 1 2.83 -9.54 74.39
N ASN A 2 3.67 -9.67 73.37
CA ASN A 2 5.09 -9.40 73.19
C ASN A 2 5.37 -9.02 71.73
N SER A 3 6.46 -8.28 71.55
CA SER A 3 7.09 -7.82 70.30
C SER A 3 7.87 -8.92 69.56
N GLN A 4 8.11 -8.70 68.25
CA GLN A 4 9.37 -8.83 67.46
C GLN A 4 9.04 -9.29 66.00
N ARG A 5 9.06 -8.40 64.99
CA ARG A 5 10.14 -7.90 64.09
C ARG A 5 10.60 -8.83 62.94
N LEU A 6 10.32 -8.35 61.72
CA LEU A 6 11.14 -8.30 60.48
C LEU A 6 11.62 -9.60 59.80
N THR A 7 11.13 -9.85 58.57
CA THR A 7 11.97 -9.88 57.35
C THR A 7 11.13 -9.58 56.10
N ARG A 8 11.71 -8.77 55.21
CA ARG A 8 11.24 -8.42 53.86
C ARG A 8 11.41 -9.60 52.89
N SER A 9 10.46 -9.81 51.98
CA SER A 9 10.75 -10.18 50.58
C SER A 9 9.53 -9.92 49.68
N LEU A 10 9.67 -8.99 48.75
CA LEU A 10 8.72 -8.69 47.66
C LEU A 10 8.67 -9.86 46.65
N PRO A 11 7.53 -10.06 45.96
CA PRO A 11 7.41 -11.01 44.86
C PRO A 11 8.07 -10.49 43.58
N PRO A 12 8.57 -11.37 42.69
CA PRO A 12 9.03 -10.94 41.37
C PRO A 12 7.84 -10.54 40.50
N HIS A 13 7.83 -9.27 40.09
CA HIS A 13 7.06 -8.78 38.96
C HIS A 13 7.63 -9.38 37.66
N SER A 14 6.82 -10.11 36.90
CA SER A 14 6.98 -10.22 35.45
C SER A 14 5.81 -9.51 34.80
N ALA A 15 6.14 -8.39 34.15
CA ALA A 15 5.27 -7.56 33.35
C ALA A 15 4.99 -8.23 31.98
N ASP A 16 4.04 -7.62 31.26
CA ASP A 16 3.78 -7.77 29.83
C ASP A 16 2.71 -8.79 29.42
N GLY A 17 1.47 -8.47 29.81
CA GLY A 17 0.28 -8.86 29.07
C GLY A 17 0.13 -8.01 27.81
N LEU A 18 0.68 -8.47 26.69
CA LEU A 18 0.34 -7.97 25.35
C LEU A 18 -0.62 -8.96 24.66
N PRO A 19 -1.68 -8.48 23.99
CA PRO A 19 -2.59 -9.35 23.27
C PRO A 19 -1.91 -9.96 22.04
N VAL A 20 -2.05 -11.29 21.94
CA VAL A 20 -1.61 -12.12 20.82
C VAL A 20 -2.37 -11.68 19.56
N TYR A 21 -1.67 -11.06 18.61
CA TYR A 21 -2.19 -10.84 17.26
C TYR A 21 -2.28 -12.20 16.57
N VAL A 22 -3.49 -12.61 16.22
CA VAL A 22 -3.74 -13.78 15.38
C VAL A 22 -3.09 -13.52 14.01
N ALA A 23 -2.07 -14.32 13.71
CA ALA A 23 -1.35 -14.30 12.45
C ALA A 23 -2.32 -14.57 11.29
N ALA A 24 -2.50 -13.58 10.41
CA ALA A 24 -3.03 -13.82 9.08
C ALA A 24 -1.97 -14.60 8.27
N SER A 25 -2.44 -15.69 7.68
CA SER A 25 -1.76 -16.66 6.81
C SER A 25 -0.67 -16.06 5.89
N PRO A 26 0.45 -16.77 5.67
CA PRO A 26 1.58 -16.24 4.91
C PRO A 26 1.21 -15.96 3.46
N ALA A 27 1.58 -14.76 3.02
CA ALA A 27 1.58 -14.36 1.63
C ALA A 27 2.29 -15.40 0.77
N THR A 28 1.61 -15.85 -0.29
CA THR A 28 2.24 -16.55 -1.42
C THR A 28 3.47 -15.77 -1.88
N PRO A 29 4.64 -16.41 -2.02
CA PRO A 29 5.88 -15.71 -2.30
C PRO A 29 5.87 -15.13 -3.71
N PHE A 30 6.23 -13.85 -3.79
CA PHE A 30 6.59 -13.08 -4.99
C PHE A 30 7.59 -13.79 -5.94
N LEU A 31 8.21 -14.89 -5.51
CA LEU A 31 9.25 -15.64 -6.23
C LEU A 31 8.74 -16.86 -7.03
N ASP A 32 7.48 -17.29 -6.90
CA ASP A 32 7.00 -18.56 -7.50
C ASP A 32 6.40 -18.46 -8.91
N PHE A 33 6.36 -17.28 -9.53
CA PHE A 33 5.73 -17.13 -10.86
C PHE A 33 6.67 -17.34 -12.05
N ALA A 34 7.95 -17.71 -11.82
CA ALA A 34 8.92 -17.94 -12.88
C ALA A 34 8.90 -19.37 -13.48
N ARG A 35 7.96 -20.23 -13.07
CA ARG A 35 7.78 -21.54 -13.70
C ARG A 35 6.34 -21.73 -14.15
N ASN A 36 6.18 -21.59 -15.46
CA ASN A 36 5.17 -22.27 -16.27
C ASN A 36 3.75 -21.67 -16.21
N ASP A 37 3.38 -20.87 -17.22
CA ASP A 37 1.97 -20.89 -17.64
C ASP A 37 1.77 -20.58 -19.14
N LYS A 38 1.88 -21.63 -19.96
CA LYS A 38 1.11 -21.77 -21.19
C LYS A 38 -0.27 -22.35 -20.82
N ARG A 39 -1.17 -21.58 -20.18
CA ARG A 39 -2.58 -21.93 -19.93
C ARG A 39 -3.34 -20.81 -19.21
N VAL A 40 -3.37 -19.61 -19.79
CA VAL A 40 -4.42 -18.64 -19.47
C VAL A 40 -5.72 -19.08 -20.15
N GLY A 41 -6.42 -20.01 -19.50
CA GLY A 41 -7.69 -20.57 -19.92
C GLY A 41 -8.35 -21.31 -18.76
N ARG A 42 -9.35 -20.66 -18.15
CA ARG A 42 -10.13 -21.07 -16.96
C ARG A 42 -9.41 -20.91 -15.62
N ILE A 43 -9.72 -19.82 -14.92
CA ILE A 43 -10.32 -19.76 -13.57
C ILE A 43 -10.80 -18.32 -13.37
N VAL A 44 -12.02 -18.05 -13.85
CA VAL A 44 -12.88 -16.97 -13.32
C VAL A 44 -14.32 -17.50 -13.37
N ALA A 45 -14.57 -18.57 -12.60
CA ALA A 45 -15.88 -19.14 -12.40
C ALA A 45 -15.92 -19.87 -11.05
N ALA A 46 -15.81 -19.13 -9.95
CA ALA A 46 -16.11 -19.63 -8.60
C ALA A 46 -16.25 -18.52 -7.54
N VAL A 47 -16.95 -17.41 -7.83
CA VAL A 47 -17.59 -16.57 -6.79
C VAL A 47 -18.90 -16.01 -7.35
N SER A 48 -19.78 -16.91 -7.76
CA SER A 48 -21.19 -16.63 -8.05
C SER A 48 -22.00 -17.81 -7.55
N ASP A 49 -22.03 -18.05 -6.24
CA ASP A 49 -23.25 -18.63 -5.65
C ASP A 49 -23.30 -18.43 -4.13
N ARG A 50 -24.14 -17.49 -3.69
CA ARG A 50 -24.78 -17.52 -2.37
C ARG A 50 -26.17 -16.91 -2.49
N ARG A 51 -27.09 -17.62 -3.16
CA ARG A 51 -28.51 -17.55 -2.81
C ARG A 51 -28.93 -18.85 -2.12
N ARG A 52 -29.71 -18.67 -1.05
CA ARG A 52 -30.41 -19.68 -0.23
C ARG A 52 -29.57 -20.32 0.88
N TYR A 53 -29.54 -19.65 2.03
CA TYR A 53 -29.70 -20.35 3.30
C TYR A 53 -30.97 -19.82 3.98
N ARG A 54 -31.86 -20.76 4.29
CA ARG A 54 -33.18 -20.56 4.91
C ARG A 54 -32.99 -20.67 6.42
N SER A 55 -33.32 -19.63 7.17
CA SER A 55 -33.40 -19.68 8.63
C SER A 55 -34.53 -20.61 9.09
N PRO A 56 -34.38 -21.25 10.26
CA PRO A 56 -35.48 -21.40 11.19
C PRO A 56 -35.21 -20.66 12.51
N SER A 57 -36.34 -20.24 13.08
CA SER A 57 -36.62 -19.41 14.26
C SER A 57 -36.21 -20.01 15.63
N GLY A 58 -35.83 -19.14 16.58
CA GLY A 58 -35.88 -19.40 18.02
C GLY A 58 -35.02 -18.43 18.87
N PRO A 59 -35.42 -17.97 20.08
CA PRO A 59 -35.00 -16.67 20.64
C PRO A 59 -34.15 -16.70 21.93
N ALA A 60 -33.74 -15.50 22.38
CA ALA A 60 -33.05 -15.10 23.64
C ALA A 60 -31.53 -15.30 23.64
N ASP A 61 -30.66 -14.43 24.19
CA ASP A 61 -30.80 -13.42 25.24
C ASP A 61 -29.71 -12.32 25.12
N LYS A 62 -29.81 -11.30 25.96
CA LYS A 62 -29.39 -9.90 25.88
C LYS A 62 -27.89 -9.51 25.82
N ALA A 63 -27.74 -8.30 25.24
CA ALA A 63 -26.84 -7.18 25.57
C ALA A 63 -25.33 -7.28 25.30
N VAL A 64 -24.81 -6.32 24.51
CA VAL A 64 -24.02 -5.16 25.00
C VAL A 64 -23.61 -4.24 23.81
N ALA A 65 -23.95 -2.95 23.98
CA ALA A 65 -23.32 -1.72 23.47
C ALA A 65 -23.02 -1.52 21.96
N THR A 66 -23.97 -0.81 21.32
CA THR A 66 -23.78 0.42 20.52
C THR A 66 -22.45 0.63 19.79
N VAL A 67 -22.39 0.20 18.52
CA VAL A 67 -21.68 0.94 17.47
C VAL A 67 -22.74 1.37 16.46
N ARG A 68 -23.08 2.66 16.46
CA ARG A 68 -23.98 3.24 15.46
C ARG A 68 -23.36 3.12 14.08
N SER A 69 -23.84 2.13 13.34
CA SER A 69 -23.65 1.98 11.91
C SER A 69 -24.20 3.21 11.18
N HIS A 70 -23.32 4.05 10.65
CA HIS A 70 -23.70 4.96 9.56
C HIS A 70 -23.72 4.14 8.26
N VAL A 71 -24.84 3.45 8.05
CA VAL A 71 -25.25 3.02 6.71
C VAL A 71 -25.76 4.29 6.00
N GLY A 72 -25.00 4.81 5.05
CA GLY A 72 -25.35 6.06 4.37
C GLY A 72 -24.56 6.29 3.08
N SER A 73 -25.21 6.00 1.95
CA SER A 73 -24.76 6.17 0.56
C SER A 73 -23.72 5.17 0.07
N ARG A 74 -24.00 4.53 -1.07
CA ARG A 74 -22.98 3.90 -1.90
C ARG A 74 -22.10 5.02 -2.43
N VAL A 75 -21.14 5.45 -1.61
CA VAL A 75 -20.01 6.25 -2.08
C VAL A 75 -19.34 5.37 -3.13
N ASN A 76 -19.17 5.89 -4.36
CA ASN A 76 -18.26 5.29 -5.32
C ASN A 76 -16.85 5.39 -4.71
N SER A 77 -16.52 4.43 -3.86
CA SER A 77 -15.26 4.34 -3.14
C SER A 77 -14.21 3.81 -4.11
N ILE A 78 -13.18 4.60 -4.34
CA ILE A 78 -12.05 4.28 -5.22
C ILE A 78 -10.88 3.92 -4.32
N ARG A 79 -10.14 2.85 -4.65
CA ARG A 79 -8.91 2.55 -3.91
C ARG A 79 -7.76 3.32 -4.53
N GLY A 80 -6.92 3.89 -3.68
CA GLY A 80 -5.74 4.62 -4.13
C GLY A 80 -4.57 4.51 -3.19
N ILE A 81 -3.37 4.50 -3.77
CA ILE A 81 -2.09 4.57 -3.07
C ILE A 81 -1.54 5.98 -3.21
N LEU A 82 -1.22 6.62 -2.08
CA LEU A 82 -0.68 7.97 -2.05
C LEU A 82 0.76 7.98 -2.58
N LEU A 83 0.97 8.62 -3.75
CA LEU A 83 2.28 8.71 -4.39
C LEU A 83 3.08 9.90 -3.86
N ARG A 84 2.45 11.07 -3.84
CA ARG A 84 3.06 12.35 -3.43
C ARG A 84 2.04 13.24 -2.76
N LYS A 85 2.52 14.11 -1.87
CA LYS A 85 1.74 15.21 -1.30
C LYS A 85 2.57 16.49 -1.32
N ARG A 86 1.95 17.60 -1.71
CA ARG A 86 2.58 18.93 -1.72
C ARG A 86 1.62 19.99 -1.21
N ARG A 87 2.16 21.07 -0.66
CA ARG A 87 1.35 22.21 -0.19
C ARG A 87 0.68 22.90 -1.38
N LEU A 88 -0.61 23.16 -1.26
CA LEU A 88 -1.34 24.07 -2.16
C LEU A 88 -1.55 25.44 -1.52
N SER A 89 -1.91 25.45 -0.24
CA SER A 89 -2.09 26.66 0.55
C SER A 89 -1.70 26.41 2.00
N ASP A 90 -1.88 27.40 2.88
CA ASP A 90 -1.63 27.27 4.31
C ASP A 90 -2.40 26.10 4.92
N THR A 91 -3.60 25.85 4.42
CA THR A 91 -4.51 24.85 4.99
C THR A 91 -4.68 23.62 4.11
N SER A 92 -4.29 23.64 2.84
CA SER A 92 -4.65 22.61 1.86
C SER A 92 -3.44 21.93 1.21
N LEU A 93 -3.62 20.67 0.82
CA LEU A 93 -2.63 19.86 0.11
C LEU A 93 -3.14 19.46 -1.28
N ILE A 94 -2.21 19.31 -2.21
CA ILE A 94 -2.42 18.51 -3.42
C ILE A 94 -1.83 17.13 -3.16
N VAL A 95 -2.60 16.10 -3.47
CA VAL A 95 -2.24 14.69 -3.28
C VAL A 95 -2.34 13.96 -4.61
N SER A 96 -1.27 13.29 -5.01
CA SER A 96 -1.19 12.41 -6.17
C SER A 96 -1.49 10.97 -5.74
N TRP A 97 -2.35 10.29 -6.48
CA TRP A 97 -2.80 8.94 -6.18
C TRP A 97 -2.61 8.05 -7.40
N CYS A 98 -2.08 6.83 -7.20
CA CYS A 98 -2.28 5.73 -8.14
C CYS A 98 -3.55 5.00 -7.72
N THR A 99 -4.56 4.94 -8.59
CA THR A 99 -5.87 4.37 -8.26
C THR A 99 -6.16 3.11 -9.07
N ASP A 100 -7.04 2.27 -8.54
CA ASP A 100 -7.46 1.02 -9.18
C ASP A 100 -8.32 1.21 -10.44
N SER A 101 -8.92 2.39 -10.60
CA SER A 101 -9.96 2.64 -11.59
C SER A 101 -9.79 3.93 -12.38
N MET A 102 -9.07 4.93 -11.86
CA MET A 102 -8.88 6.25 -12.51
C MET A 102 -7.45 6.48 -13.02
N GLY A 103 -6.56 5.49 -12.90
CA GLY A 103 -5.14 5.67 -13.18
C GLY A 103 -4.47 6.60 -12.16
N VAL A 104 -3.49 7.39 -12.61
CA VAL A 104 -2.81 8.37 -11.76
C VAL A 104 -3.53 9.72 -11.82
N ILE A 105 -4.06 10.16 -10.68
CA ILE A 105 -4.87 11.38 -10.56
C ILE A 105 -4.36 12.31 -9.44
N GLN A 106 -4.73 13.58 -9.52
CA GLN A 106 -4.46 14.56 -8.47
C GLN A 106 -5.74 15.06 -7.82
N THR A 107 -5.68 15.22 -6.49
CA THR A 107 -6.80 15.74 -5.69
C THR A 107 -6.34 16.89 -4.79
N VAL A 108 -7.25 17.82 -4.51
CA VAL A 108 -7.10 18.80 -3.43
C VAL A 108 -7.76 18.27 -2.17
N ALA A 109 -6.97 18.13 -1.12
CA ALA A 109 -7.46 17.91 0.24
C ALA A 109 -7.59 19.26 0.95
N ARG A 110 -8.79 19.85 0.88
CA ARG A 110 -9.06 21.18 1.46
C ARG A 110 -9.03 21.13 2.98
N GLY A 111 -8.29 22.04 3.61
CA GLY A 111 -8.18 22.07 5.06
C GLY A 111 -7.42 20.89 5.66
N ALA A 112 -6.69 20.11 4.86
CA ALA A 112 -5.91 18.94 5.31
C ALA A 112 -4.87 19.25 6.39
N ARG A 113 -4.38 20.50 6.46
CA ARG A 113 -3.35 20.92 7.42
C ARG A 113 -3.92 21.54 8.70
N ARG A 114 -5.25 21.65 8.84
CA ARG A 114 -5.88 22.18 10.07
C ARG A 114 -5.72 21.15 11.21
N PRO A 115 -5.49 21.58 12.47
CA PRO A 115 -5.32 20.65 13.60
C PRO A 115 -6.46 19.64 13.79
N LYS A 116 -7.71 20.05 13.53
CA LYS A 116 -8.92 19.19 13.63
C LYS A 116 -9.41 18.67 12.28
N SER A 117 -8.50 18.53 11.30
CA SER A 117 -8.87 18.09 9.96
C SER A 117 -9.24 16.60 9.93
N PRO A 118 -10.27 16.20 9.17
CA PRO A 118 -10.55 14.78 8.93
C PRO A 118 -9.41 14.07 8.15
N PHE A 119 -8.47 14.82 7.57
CA PHE A 119 -7.31 14.28 6.85
C PHE A 119 -6.05 14.15 7.73
N ALA A 120 -6.07 14.65 8.97
CA ALA A 120 -4.91 14.63 9.85
C ALA A 120 -4.45 13.19 10.13
N GLY A 121 -3.17 12.91 9.90
CA GLY A 121 -2.58 11.57 10.07
C GLY A 121 -3.00 10.52 9.03
N ARG A 122 -3.90 10.86 8.09
CA ARG A 122 -4.41 9.92 7.06
C ARG A 122 -3.82 10.13 5.68
N LEU A 123 -3.15 11.26 5.46
CA LEU A 123 -2.47 11.57 4.20
C LEU A 123 -0.96 11.47 4.37
N ASP A 124 -0.44 10.27 4.15
CA ASP A 124 1.00 10.03 4.16
C ASP A 124 1.47 9.13 3.02
N LEU A 125 2.75 9.23 2.65
CA LEU A 125 3.33 8.55 1.49
C LEU A 125 3.07 7.04 1.54
N PHE A 126 2.80 6.42 0.40
CA PHE A 126 2.57 4.99 0.27
C PHE A 126 1.28 4.46 0.89
N PHE A 127 0.52 5.25 1.67
CA PHE A 127 -0.73 4.76 2.25
C PHE A 127 -1.70 4.35 1.17
N GLU A 128 -2.22 3.13 1.28
CA GLU A 128 -3.42 2.71 0.59
C GLU A 128 -4.65 3.17 1.37
N ALA A 129 -5.62 3.71 0.66
CA ALA A 129 -6.86 4.17 1.23
C ALA A 129 -8.03 3.98 0.27
N GLU A 130 -9.22 3.87 0.87
CA GLU A 130 -10.48 4.12 0.20
C GLU A 130 -10.74 5.63 0.13
N LEU A 131 -11.10 6.09 -1.06
CA LEU A 131 -11.19 7.50 -1.42
C LEU A 131 -12.60 7.84 -1.90
N SER A 132 -13.14 8.94 -1.37
CA SER A 132 -14.31 9.61 -1.93
C SER A 132 -13.85 10.86 -2.66
N ILE A 133 -14.03 10.90 -3.98
CA ILE A 133 -13.49 11.96 -4.84
C ILE A 133 -14.63 12.66 -5.59
N ALA A 134 -14.64 13.98 -5.55
CA ALA A 134 -15.47 14.80 -6.45
C ALA A 134 -14.68 15.13 -7.71
N ILE A 135 -15.08 14.53 -8.83
CA ILE A 135 -14.44 14.75 -10.14
C ILE A 135 -14.69 16.18 -10.60
N SER A 136 -13.60 16.86 -10.97
CA SER A 136 -13.67 18.19 -11.59
C SER A 136 -13.97 18.03 -13.08
N ARG A 137 -14.91 18.82 -13.61
CA ARG A 137 -15.20 18.88 -15.05
C ARG A 137 -14.35 19.92 -15.79
N LYS A 138 -13.59 20.73 -15.07
CA LYS A 138 -12.87 21.90 -15.59
C LYS A 138 -11.35 21.79 -15.48
N SER A 139 -10.85 20.76 -14.81
CA SER A 139 -9.42 20.59 -14.53
C SER A 139 -9.08 19.14 -14.15
N ASN A 140 -7.83 18.75 -14.36
CA ASN A 140 -7.26 17.46 -13.95
C ASN A 140 -6.96 17.41 -12.43
N LEU A 141 -7.51 18.37 -11.68
CA LEU A 141 -7.33 18.51 -10.25
C LEU A 141 -8.70 18.36 -9.57
N HIS A 142 -8.94 17.16 -9.06
CA HIS A 142 -10.21 16.81 -8.41
C HIS A 142 -10.23 17.25 -6.94
N THR A 143 -11.34 17.06 -6.24
CA THR A 143 -11.44 17.37 -4.80
C THR A 143 -11.59 16.08 -3.99
N LEU A 144 -10.71 15.89 -3.01
CA LEU A 144 -10.82 14.79 -2.05
C LEU A 144 -11.88 15.13 -1.00
N ARG A 145 -12.91 14.30 -0.88
CA ARG A 145 -13.98 14.45 0.12
C ARG A 145 -13.67 13.68 1.40
N GLU A 146 -13.33 12.41 1.25
CA GLU A 146 -13.10 11.51 2.38
C GLU A 146 -11.93 10.57 2.07
N VAL A 147 -11.25 10.15 3.13
CA VAL A 147 -10.15 9.17 3.06
C VAL A 147 -10.27 8.21 4.24
N ALA A 148 -10.25 6.91 3.96
CA ALA A 148 -10.18 5.86 4.96
C ALA A 148 -8.95 4.99 4.66
N VAL A 149 -7.92 5.10 5.51
CA VAL A 149 -6.67 4.32 5.32
C VAL A 149 -6.97 2.84 5.49
N THR A 150 -6.69 2.05 4.47
CA THR A 150 -6.86 0.59 4.47
C THR A 150 -5.55 -0.11 4.79
N ASN A 151 -4.42 0.39 4.27
CA ASN A 151 -3.10 -0.15 4.56
C ASN A 151 -2.02 0.94 4.59
N PRO A 152 -1.38 1.20 5.75
CA PRO A 152 -0.31 2.20 5.83
C PRO A 152 1.05 1.70 5.30
N PHE A 153 1.19 0.39 5.06
CA PHE A 153 2.47 -0.29 4.79
C PHE A 153 3.57 0.15 5.75
N ALA A 154 3.29 0.08 7.07
CA ALA A 154 4.11 0.69 8.11
C ALA A 154 5.60 0.30 8.03
N GLY A 155 5.89 -0.96 7.68
CA GLY A 155 7.27 -1.47 7.56
C GLY A 155 8.09 -0.91 6.39
N ILE A 156 7.51 -0.12 5.48
CA ILE A 156 8.30 0.63 4.49
C ILE A 156 9.12 1.74 5.18
N ARG A 157 8.52 2.40 6.19
CA ARG A 157 9.12 3.55 6.88
C ARG A 157 10.15 3.17 7.95
N THR A 158 10.21 1.90 8.34
CA THR A 158 11.12 1.42 9.38
C THR A 158 12.55 1.22 8.87
N ASN A 159 12.74 1.16 7.55
CA ASN A 159 14.05 0.98 6.93
C ASN A 159 14.22 1.99 5.78
N TYR A 160 15.34 2.72 5.81
CA TYR A 160 15.69 3.68 4.79
C TYR A 160 15.70 3.08 3.37
N LEU A 161 16.26 1.87 3.21
CA LEU A 161 16.37 1.20 1.93
C LEU A 161 15.00 0.81 1.34
N ARG A 162 14.05 0.41 2.21
CA ARG A 162 12.66 0.13 1.82
C ARG A 162 11.97 1.41 1.36
N THR A 163 12.12 2.50 2.10
CA THR A 163 11.58 3.82 1.74
C THR A 163 12.18 4.34 0.44
N GLU A 164 13.49 4.19 0.23
CA GLU A 164 14.16 4.61 -1.00
C GLU A 164 13.68 3.79 -2.21
N THR A 165 13.52 2.48 -2.05
CA THR A 165 13.00 1.59 -3.11
C THR A 165 11.55 1.89 -3.44
N ALA A 166 10.70 2.12 -2.44
CA ALA A 166 9.32 2.53 -2.65
C ALA A 166 9.25 3.87 -3.39
N SER A 167 10.10 4.83 -3.02
CA SER A 167 10.19 6.13 -3.70
C SER A 167 10.62 5.98 -5.17
N TYR A 168 11.58 5.09 -5.45
CA TYR A 168 11.98 4.77 -6.81
C TYR A 168 10.84 4.18 -7.64
N PHE A 169 10.04 3.25 -7.08
CA PHE A 169 8.86 2.70 -7.75
C PHE A 169 7.80 3.76 -8.06
N VAL A 170 7.57 4.69 -7.13
CA VAL A 170 6.67 5.84 -7.37
C VAL A 170 7.19 6.73 -8.50
N GLU A 171 8.48 7.11 -8.46
CA GLU A 171 9.08 7.93 -9.53
C GLU A 171 8.99 7.23 -10.90
N LEU A 172 9.17 5.91 -10.94
CA LEU A 172 9.08 5.15 -12.17
C LEU A 172 7.64 5.13 -12.71
N ILE A 173 6.65 4.85 -11.87
CA ILE A 173 5.24 4.90 -12.25
C ILE A 173 4.89 6.29 -12.80
N GLU A 174 5.25 7.37 -12.11
CA GLU A 174 4.93 8.74 -12.57
C GLU A 174 5.58 9.10 -13.91
N ILE A 175 6.67 8.44 -14.30
CA ILE A 175 7.28 8.61 -15.63
C ILE A 175 6.54 7.76 -16.67
N CYS A 176 6.11 6.56 -16.29
CA CYS A 176 5.49 5.60 -17.19
C CYS A 176 3.97 5.79 -17.35
N THR A 177 3.34 6.59 -16.50
CA THR A 177 1.91 6.89 -16.57
C THR A 177 1.69 8.34 -16.99
N GLU A 178 0.93 8.53 -18.08
CA GLU A 178 0.30 9.82 -18.34
C GLU A 178 -0.86 10.06 -17.36
N THR A 179 -1.18 11.33 -17.12
CA THR A 179 -2.33 11.68 -16.26
C THR A 179 -3.61 11.20 -16.95
N GLU A 180 -4.49 10.51 -16.22
CA GLU A 180 -5.76 9.95 -16.72
C GLU A 180 -5.63 8.76 -17.70
N HIS A 181 -4.45 8.15 -17.85
CA HIS A 181 -4.34 6.84 -18.52
C HIS A 181 -4.72 5.72 -17.54
N HIS A 182 -5.77 5.00 -17.88
CA HIS A 182 -6.37 3.98 -17.02
C HIS A 182 -5.70 2.62 -17.25
N GLU A 183 -4.71 2.29 -16.41
CA GLU A 183 -4.15 0.93 -16.36
C GLU A 183 -4.27 0.33 -14.95
N PRO A 184 -5.35 -0.42 -14.66
CA PRO A 184 -5.57 -1.05 -13.35
C PRO A 184 -4.43 -1.96 -12.90
N GLU A 185 -3.69 -2.53 -13.85
CA GLU A 185 -2.55 -3.41 -13.58
C GLU A 185 -1.41 -2.69 -12.85
N ILE A 186 -1.25 -1.37 -13.06
CA ILE A 186 -0.23 -0.56 -12.40
C ILE A 186 -0.53 -0.42 -10.90
N PHE A 187 -1.78 -0.20 -10.54
CA PHE A 187 -2.21 -0.17 -9.14
C PHE A 187 -1.89 -1.50 -8.45
N ASN A 188 -2.25 -2.62 -9.08
CA ASN A 188 -2.00 -3.96 -8.54
C ASN A 188 -0.50 -4.28 -8.43
N LEU A 189 0.32 -3.81 -9.39
CA LEU A 189 1.78 -3.93 -9.32
C LEU A 189 2.35 -3.14 -8.13
N LEU A 190 1.94 -1.88 -7.96
CA LEU A 190 2.41 -1.03 -6.87
C LEU A 190 1.99 -1.56 -5.50
N GLN A 191 0.73 -1.99 -5.37
CA GLN A 191 0.21 -2.61 -4.15
C GLN A 191 1.01 -3.84 -3.73
N ARG A 192 1.28 -4.76 -4.68
CA ARG A 192 2.09 -5.96 -4.40
C ARG A 192 3.52 -5.59 -4.01
N ALA A 193 4.13 -4.63 -4.70
CA ALA A 193 5.48 -4.16 -4.39
C ALA A 193 5.56 -3.56 -2.98
N PHE A 194 4.59 -2.74 -2.59
CA PHE A 194 4.55 -2.14 -1.24
C PHE A 194 4.23 -3.16 -0.16
N GLY A 195 3.36 -4.13 -0.43
CA GLY A 195 3.14 -5.28 0.45
C GLY A 195 4.43 -6.08 0.68
N TYR A 196 5.21 -6.33 -0.36
CA TYR A 196 6.51 -6.99 -0.25
C TYR A 196 7.49 -6.15 0.57
N LEU A 197 7.66 -4.86 0.24
CA LEU A 197 8.58 -3.96 0.93
C LEU A 197 8.18 -3.70 2.39
N ALA A 198 6.91 -3.88 2.77
CA ALA A 198 6.50 -3.72 4.16
C ALA A 198 7.11 -4.78 5.08
N VAL A 199 7.46 -5.97 4.57
CA VAL A 199 7.96 -7.08 5.40
C VAL A 199 9.36 -7.57 4.99
N ASN A 200 9.79 -7.33 3.75
CA ASN A 200 11.09 -7.77 3.24
C ASN A 200 12.01 -6.61 2.91
N ASP A 201 13.32 -6.86 2.99
CA ASP A 201 14.30 -5.92 2.46
C ASP A 201 14.40 -6.04 0.93
N PRO A 202 14.58 -4.91 0.22
CA PRO A 202 14.68 -4.91 -1.23
C PRO A 202 15.98 -5.54 -1.71
N SER A 203 15.90 -6.24 -2.85
CA SER A 203 17.04 -6.79 -3.57
C SER A 203 17.05 -6.29 -5.01
N ALA A 204 18.20 -6.37 -5.71
CA ALA A 204 18.30 -5.95 -7.11
C ALA A 204 17.29 -6.71 -7.99
N ARG A 205 16.99 -7.96 -7.61
CA ARG A 205 15.97 -8.79 -8.27
C ARG A 205 14.56 -8.18 -8.15
N VAL A 206 14.20 -7.62 -6.99
CA VAL A 206 12.87 -6.98 -6.80
C VAL A 206 12.74 -5.74 -7.68
N ILE A 207 13.81 -4.94 -7.78
CA ILE A 207 13.86 -3.78 -8.66
C ILE A 207 13.69 -4.20 -10.14
N SER A 208 14.50 -5.15 -10.61
CA SER A 208 14.42 -5.63 -12.00
C SER A 208 13.09 -6.32 -12.33
N HIS A 209 12.49 -7.01 -11.36
CA HIS A 209 11.16 -7.58 -11.52
C HIS A 209 10.11 -6.47 -11.70
N PHE A 210 10.11 -5.46 -10.83
CA PHE A 210 9.17 -4.34 -10.95
C PHE A 210 9.31 -3.62 -12.31
N GLU A 211 10.54 -3.35 -12.76
CA GLU A 211 10.81 -2.77 -14.08
C GLU A 211 10.27 -3.65 -15.22
N THR A 212 10.42 -4.98 -15.10
CA THR A 212 9.96 -5.95 -16.10
C THR A 212 8.45 -6.02 -16.17
N GLU A 213 7.77 -6.10 -15.03
CA GLU A 213 6.31 -6.09 -14.95
C GLU A 213 5.75 -4.79 -15.53
N LEU A 214 6.35 -3.64 -15.18
CA LEU A 214 5.93 -2.35 -15.72
C LEU A 214 6.13 -2.27 -17.23
N ALA A 215 7.26 -2.79 -17.75
CA ALA A 215 7.48 -2.88 -19.20
C ALA A 215 6.48 -3.81 -19.90
N ARG A 216 6.00 -4.87 -19.22
CA ARG A 216 4.97 -5.76 -19.75
C ARG A 216 3.63 -5.07 -19.82
N ILE A 217 3.23 -4.38 -18.74
CA ILE A 217 2.00 -3.60 -18.69
C ILE A 217 2.02 -2.51 -19.78
N ALA A 218 3.16 -1.84 -19.97
CA ALA A 218 3.34 -0.85 -21.04
C ALA A 218 3.44 -1.45 -22.47
N GLY A 219 3.33 -2.78 -22.63
CA GLY A 219 3.34 -3.45 -23.93
C GLY A 219 4.70 -3.48 -24.64
N VAL A 220 5.80 -3.11 -23.98
CA VAL A 220 7.14 -3.01 -24.58
C VAL A 220 8.13 -4.06 -24.09
N HIS A 221 7.69 -4.99 -23.25
CA HIS A 221 8.57 -6.02 -22.71
C HIS A 221 9.18 -6.91 -23.80
N ASN A 222 10.49 -7.11 -23.73
CA ASN A 222 11.22 -8.09 -24.52
C ASN A 222 12.18 -8.86 -23.61
N ALA A 223 12.11 -10.19 -23.64
CA ALA A 223 12.93 -11.07 -22.80
C ALA A 223 14.44 -10.90 -22.99
N LYS A 224 14.88 -10.36 -24.14
CA LYS A 224 16.30 -10.15 -24.45
C LYS A 224 16.81 -8.75 -24.09
N SER A 225 15.93 -7.81 -23.74
CA SER A 225 16.33 -6.42 -23.47
C SER A 225 16.32 -6.11 -21.97
N ASN A 226 17.17 -5.16 -21.58
CA ASN A 226 17.14 -4.63 -20.22
C ASN A 226 15.83 -3.84 -20.02
N PRO A 227 14.96 -4.24 -19.07
CA PRO A 227 13.64 -3.63 -18.91
C PRO A 227 13.72 -2.13 -18.59
N ALA A 228 14.71 -1.71 -17.80
CA ALA A 228 14.92 -0.30 -17.51
C ALA A 228 15.26 0.49 -18.77
N MET A 229 16.12 -0.04 -19.64
CA MET A 229 16.48 0.64 -20.88
C MET A 229 15.30 0.69 -21.86
N THR A 230 14.50 -0.38 -21.92
CA THR A 230 13.26 -0.39 -22.70
C THR A 230 12.29 0.71 -22.22
N LEU A 231 12.07 0.82 -20.90
CA LEU A 231 11.26 1.89 -20.32
C LEU A 231 11.87 3.27 -20.59
N ALA A 232 13.20 3.41 -20.48
CA ALA A 232 13.90 4.66 -20.78
C ALA A 232 13.69 5.11 -22.22
N ASN A 233 13.76 4.18 -23.16
CA ASN A 233 13.58 4.45 -24.58
C ASN A 233 12.13 4.84 -24.90
N LEU A 234 11.15 4.20 -24.25
CA LEU A 234 9.73 4.50 -24.44
C LEU A 234 9.34 5.87 -23.86
N PHE A 235 9.74 6.14 -22.61
CA PHE A 235 9.31 7.34 -21.85
C PHE A 235 10.35 8.47 -21.86
N GLY A 236 11.45 8.30 -22.60
CA GLY A 236 12.54 9.27 -22.79
C GLY A 236 13.49 9.44 -21.60
N LYS A 237 13.22 8.83 -20.44
CA LYS A 237 14.06 8.94 -19.23
C LYS A 237 13.80 7.83 -18.22
N LEU A 238 14.73 7.68 -17.27
CA LEU A 238 14.57 6.89 -16.05
C LEU A 238 14.62 7.77 -14.80
N PRO A 239 14.06 7.32 -13.66
CA PRO A 239 14.23 7.98 -12.38
C PRO A 239 15.70 8.19 -12.02
N ARG A 240 16.05 9.40 -11.57
CA ARG A 240 17.42 9.72 -11.11
C ARG A 240 17.82 8.89 -9.88
N SER A 241 16.84 8.45 -9.10
CA SER A 241 17.01 7.59 -7.92
C SER A 241 17.48 6.16 -8.26
N ARG A 242 17.34 5.70 -9.51
CA ARG A 242 17.63 4.30 -9.90
C ARG A 242 19.06 3.87 -9.58
N ALA A 243 20.06 4.65 -10.00
CA ALA A 243 21.46 4.31 -9.79
C ALA A 243 21.81 4.25 -8.30
N ARG A 244 21.23 5.16 -7.52
CA ARG A 244 21.41 5.22 -6.06
C ARG A 244 20.82 3.99 -5.39
N VAL A 245 19.58 3.63 -5.70
CA VAL A 245 18.91 2.50 -5.06
C VAL A 245 19.57 1.16 -5.41
N LEU A 246 20.01 0.96 -6.67
CA LEU A 246 20.76 -0.24 -7.05
C LEU A 246 22.11 -0.35 -6.33
N LYS A 247 22.81 0.78 -6.15
CA LYS A 247 24.06 0.80 -5.38
C LYS A 247 23.83 0.43 -3.92
N GLN A 248 22.78 0.97 -3.29
CA GLN A 248 22.48 0.69 -1.88
C GLN A 248 22.05 -0.77 -1.67
N VAL A 249 21.22 -1.30 -2.56
CA VAL A 249 20.73 -2.67 -2.47
C VAL A 249 21.84 -3.70 -2.72
N SER A 250 22.77 -3.42 -3.64
CA SER A 250 23.93 -4.29 -3.86
C SER A 250 24.96 -4.24 -2.72
N ALA A 251 25.06 -3.10 -2.01
CA ALA A 251 25.90 -2.99 -0.82
C ALA A 251 25.31 -3.76 0.38
N SER A 252 23.99 -3.65 0.60
CA SER A 252 23.31 -4.34 1.72
C SER A 252 23.38 -5.86 1.62
N GLY A 253 23.32 -6.43 0.40
CA GLY A 253 23.48 -7.87 0.18
C GLY A 253 24.88 -8.42 0.52
N LYS A 254 25.93 -7.59 0.46
CA LYS A 254 27.30 -8.01 0.81
C LYS A 254 27.52 -8.06 2.32
N THR A 255 26.88 -7.18 3.09
CA THR A 255 27.04 -7.12 4.56
C THR A 255 26.41 -8.33 5.27
N THR A 256 25.39 -8.94 4.67
CA THR A 256 24.68 -10.09 5.26
C THR A 256 25.44 -11.42 5.11
N SER A 257 26.42 -11.49 4.19
CA SER A 257 27.15 -12.73 3.89
C SER A 257 28.42 -12.95 4.75
N LEU A 258 28.64 -12.13 5.77
CA LEU A 258 29.85 -12.12 6.61
C LEU A 258 29.59 -12.45 8.10
N LYS A 259 28.46 -13.06 8.43
CA LYS A 259 28.15 -13.53 9.79
C LYS A 259 27.88 -15.03 9.82
#